data_AF-A0A914MSR2-F1
#
_entry.id   AF-A0A914MSR2-F1
#
_cell.length_a   1.000
_cell.length_b   1.000
_cell.length_c   1.000
_cell.angle_alpha   90.00
_cell.angle_beta   90.00
_cell.angle_gamma   90.00
#
_symmetry.space_group_name_H-M   'P 1'
#
loop_
_entity.id
_entity.type
_entity.pdbx_description
1 polymer ?
#
loop_
_entity_poly.entity_id
_entity_poly.type
_entity_poly.pdbx_seq_one_letter_code
_entity_poly.pdbx_strand_id
1 'polypeptide(L)'
;MYNHCFIIIDSSYVAIALEAAPPNSNLELNDVSTTHSPVNWRNMLRHEIALSITGLQQFIMHNMTVDLPDGSYHFGNDICTRNALCTLSNVLVQLFFDAYFSEKLRKDPRIELHWPILKFFENKMFMPTNFYGVELNKTEGNSDGFDAISSIQVVHLVYHIAGTEKYTAEEVGIAVEKSLKQVLAEREHLLRYSLFSLAILKAEMQKNTTYTLPYISLTLILLVTFTACSCLTGDCITSKPLEALLGIFSSSLAIGSSAGLLLMLGVPFIHQVTVVPFLAFAIGVDDTYVMLGAWQDTKRNLSPEKRMALSLEEAGSAITVTSLTSFLSFGIGTFSATPAISIFCKFIAIAVLFDYIYQITFFAAVMALGGRREAAGHHCVFLWRRMPKEQICKIQIHFLLIRFLPSS
;
A
#
# COMPACT_ATOMS: atom_id res chain seq x y z
N MET A 1 2.75 36.44 -16.97
CA MET A 1 3.11 35.33 -16.06
C MET A 1 2.56 34.06 -16.67
N TYR A 2 3.42 33.10 -16.97
CA TYR A 2 3.15 31.94 -17.81
C TYR A 2 2.02 31.06 -17.24
N ASN A 3 0.91 30.98 -17.98
CA ASN A 3 -0.05 29.89 -17.89
C ASN A 3 0.63 28.62 -18.42
N HIS A 4 1.32 27.89 -17.56
CA HIS A 4 1.53 26.47 -17.82
C HIS A 4 0.20 25.76 -17.63
N CYS A 5 -0.56 25.71 -18.72
CA CYS A 5 -1.58 24.69 -18.93
C CYS A 5 -0.85 23.34 -18.93
N PHE A 6 -0.63 22.78 -17.73
CA PHE A 6 -0.47 21.34 -17.59
C PHE A 6 -1.81 20.76 -17.99
N ILE A 7 -1.99 20.52 -19.29
CA ILE A 7 -2.86 19.43 -19.73
C ILE A 7 -2.21 18.22 -19.05
N ILE A 8 -2.79 17.80 -17.93
CA ILE A 8 -2.51 16.50 -17.36
C ILE A 8 -2.95 15.54 -18.45
N ILE A 9 -2.02 15.14 -19.32
CA ILE A 9 -2.22 14.00 -20.18
C ILE A 9 -2.27 12.86 -19.17
N ASP A 10 -3.49 12.44 -18.84
CA ASP A 10 -3.74 11.21 -18.10
C ASP A 10 -3.11 10.10 -18.96
N SER A 11 -1.87 9.77 -18.64
CA SER A 11 -1.04 8.86 -19.43
C SER A 11 -0.63 7.72 -18.52
N SER A 12 -1.14 6.54 -18.84
CA SER A 12 -0.69 5.29 -18.23
C SER A 12 0.34 4.64 -19.16
N TYR A 13 1.00 3.60 -18.68
CA TYR A 13 1.83 2.76 -19.55
C TYR A 13 1.78 1.31 -19.09
N VAL A 14 1.98 0.42 -20.05
CA VAL A 14 2.17 -1.01 -19.82
C VAL A 14 3.50 -1.40 -20.41
N ALA A 15 4.34 -1.99 -19.59
CA ALA A 15 5.67 -2.46 -19.90
C ALA A 15 5.69 -3.99 -19.91
N ILE A 16 6.38 -4.58 -20.87
CA ILE A 16 6.58 -6.03 -21.01
C ILE A 16 8.08 -6.28 -21.04
N ALA A 17 8.60 -7.00 -20.06
CA ALA A 17 9.96 -7.52 -20.10
C ALA A 17 9.91 -8.97 -20.61
N LEU A 18 10.62 -9.22 -21.71
CA LEU A 18 10.71 -10.49 -22.40
C LEU A 18 12.10 -11.11 -22.18
N GLU A 19 12.10 -12.38 -21.81
CA GLU A 19 13.27 -13.23 -21.61
C GLU A 19 13.13 -14.50 -22.44
N ALA A 20 14.26 -15.12 -22.79
CA ALA A 20 14.25 -16.41 -23.46
C ALA A 20 13.71 -17.50 -22.50
N ALA A 21 12.73 -18.27 -22.95
CA ALA A 21 12.23 -19.40 -22.17
C ALA A 21 13.34 -20.47 -22.03
N PRO A 22 13.45 -21.14 -20.87
CA PRO A 22 14.36 -22.27 -20.73
C PRO A 22 13.92 -23.40 -21.68
N PRO A 23 14.86 -24.11 -22.33
CA PRO A 23 14.51 -25.24 -23.18
C PRO A 23 13.79 -26.30 -22.34
N ASN A 24 12.63 -26.77 -22.82
CA ASN A 24 11.94 -27.89 -22.21
C ASN A 24 12.88 -29.09 -22.20
N SER A 25 13.14 -29.66 -21.02
CA SER A 25 14.06 -30.79 -20.79
C SER A 25 13.74 -32.07 -21.58
N ASN A 26 12.68 -32.08 -22.39
CA ASN A 26 12.14 -33.26 -23.05
C ASN A 26 12.12 -33.18 -24.59
N LEU A 27 12.60 -32.09 -25.22
CA LEU A 27 12.48 -31.89 -26.68
C LEU A 27 13.79 -31.74 -27.47
N GLU A 28 14.96 -31.71 -26.82
CA GLU A 28 16.26 -31.56 -27.52
C GLU A 28 17.34 -32.56 -27.09
N LEU A 29 16.97 -33.75 -26.59
CA LEU A 29 17.95 -34.83 -26.33
C LEU A 29 18.28 -35.68 -27.56
N ASN A 30 17.67 -35.44 -28.73
CA ASN A 30 17.85 -36.30 -29.90
C ASN A 30 18.71 -35.71 -31.04
N ASP A 31 19.12 -34.44 -31.01
CA ASP A 31 19.92 -33.85 -32.10
C ASP A 31 21.28 -33.29 -31.68
N VAL A 32 21.77 -33.58 -30.48
CA VAL A 32 23.13 -33.20 -30.07
C VAL A 32 24.13 -34.27 -30.52
N SER A 33 24.44 -34.25 -31.83
CA SER A 33 25.64 -34.89 -32.36
C SER A 33 26.32 -34.07 -33.45
N THR A 34 26.44 -32.75 -33.28
CA THR A 34 27.53 -32.02 -33.94
C THR A 34 28.03 -30.86 -33.08
N THR A 35 29.35 -30.80 -33.00
CA THR A 35 30.24 -29.82 -32.38
C THR A 35 29.79 -28.37 -32.49
N HIS A 36 29.15 -27.80 -31.46
CA HIS A 36 29.12 -26.35 -31.23
C HIS A 36 29.09 -26.05 -29.72
N SER A 37 29.76 -24.96 -29.35
CA SER A 37 29.85 -24.41 -27.97
C SER A 37 28.50 -24.41 -27.25
N PRO A 38 28.46 -24.52 -25.90
CA PRO A 38 27.21 -24.57 -25.14
C PRO A 38 26.35 -23.35 -25.52
N VAL A 39 25.22 -23.61 -26.18
CA VAL A 39 24.31 -22.57 -26.64
C VAL A 39 23.83 -21.83 -25.41
N ASN A 40 24.22 -20.56 -25.26
CA ASN A 40 23.73 -19.71 -24.20
C ASN A 40 22.24 -19.42 -24.49
N TRP A 41 21.36 -20.31 -24.04
CA TRP A 41 19.92 -20.25 -24.26
C TRP A 41 19.29 -18.96 -23.74
N ARG A 42 19.97 -18.25 -22.81
CA ARG A 42 19.55 -16.95 -22.31
C ARG A 42 19.73 -15.81 -23.31
N ASN A 43 20.44 -16.04 -24.42
CA ASN A 43 20.69 -15.02 -25.41
C ASN A 43 19.44 -14.77 -26.28
N MET A 44 18.99 -13.52 -26.29
CA MET A 44 17.87 -13.02 -27.08
C MET A 44 18.25 -12.72 -28.53
N LEU A 45 19.54 -12.69 -28.89
CA LEU A 45 20.06 -12.43 -30.24
C LEU A 45 19.89 -13.62 -31.21
N ARG A 46 18.85 -14.44 -31.03
CA ARG A 46 18.50 -15.54 -31.94
C ARG A 46 17.46 -15.08 -32.95
N HIS A 47 17.64 -15.49 -34.20
CA HIS A 47 16.75 -15.08 -35.29
C HIS A 47 15.28 -15.48 -35.03
N GLU A 48 15.05 -16.66 -34.46
CA GLU A 48 13.71 -17.15 -34.09
C GLU A 48 13.04 -16.28 -33.02
N ILE A 49 13.79 -15.87 -31.99
CA ILE A 49 13.31 -15.00 -30.92
C ILE A 49 13.00 -13.61 -31.47
N ALA A 50 13.90 -13.06 -32.29
CA ALA A 50 13.72 -11.74 -32.88
C ALA A 50 12.47 -11.68 -33.78
N LEU A 51 12.24 -12.70 -34.62
CA LEU A 51 11.02 -12.84 -35.41
C LEU A 51 9.76 -12.95 -34.54
N SER A 52 9.84 -13.68 -33.43
CA SER A 52 8.73 -13.82 -32.49
C SER A 52 8.39 -12.48 -31.82
N ILE A 53 9.40 -11.71 -31.41
CA ILE A 53 9.23 -10.39 -30.79
C ILE A 53 8.66 -9.37 -31.78
N THR A 54 9.22 -9.29 -32.99
CA THR A 54 8.72 -8.36 -34.02
C THR A 54 7.32 -8.76 -34.48
N GLY A 55 7.03 -10.05 -34.63
CA GLY A 55 5.69 -10.56 -34.92
C GLY A 55 4.68 -10.27 -33.80
N LEU A 56 5.08 -10.40 -32.53
CA LEU A 56 4.25 -10.02 -31.38
C LEU A 56 3.96 -8.52 -31.39
N GLN A 57 4.97 -7.68 -31.60
CA GLN A 57 4.80 -6.24 -31.69
C GLN A 57 3.84 -5.84 -32.82
N GLN A 58 4.00 -6.45 -34.00
CA GLN A 58 3.11 -6.20 -35.14
C GLN A 58 1.67 -6.65 -34.84
N PHE A 59 1.48 -7.78 -34.18
CA PHE A 59 0.17 -8.25 -33.76
C PHE A 59 -0.50 -7.30 -32.75
N ILE A 60 0.25 -6.85 -31.73
CA ILE A 60 -0.24 -5.89 -30.74
C ILE A 60 -0.69 -4.60 -31.41
N MET A 61 0.08 -4.08 -32.38
CA MET A 61 -0.27 -2.84 -33.05
C MET A 61 -1.43 -2.97 -34.03
N HIS A 62 -1.54 -4.06 -34.80
CA HIS A 62 -2.52 -4.13 -35.89
C HIS A 62 -3.75 -4.99 -35.62
N ASN A 63 -3.62 -6.05 -34.81
CA ASN A 63 -4.66 -7.07 -34.68
C ASN A 63 -5.26 -7.18 -33.29
N MET A 64 -4.57 -6.68 -32.26
CA MET A 64 -5.07 -6.72 -30.89
C MET A 64 -6.29 -5.81 -30.73
N THR A 65 -7.38 -6.42 -30.24
CA THR A 65 -8.60 -5.72 -29.84
C THR A 65 -8.67 -5.61 -28.33
N VAL A 66 -9.18 -4.47 -27.86
CA VAL A 66 -9.38 -4.15 -26.45
C VAL A 66 -10.86 -3.98 -26.22
N ASP A 67 -11.41 -4.82 -25.35
CA ASP A 67 -12.82 -4.77 -25.00
C ASP A 67 -13.04 -3.75 -23.88
N LEU A 68 -13.71 -2.65 -24.24
CA LEU A 68 -14.23 -1.66 -23.30
C LEU A 68 -15.74 -1.88 -23.11
N PRO A 69 -16.36 -1.35 -22.04
CA PRO A 69 -17.78 -1.58 -21.77
C PRO A 69 -18.71 -1.12 -22.90
N ASP A 70 -18.29 -0.16 -23.71
CA ASP A 70 -19.04 0.39 -24.84
C ASP A 70 -18.89 -0.42 -26.15
N GLY A 71 -17.87 -1.27 -26.26
CA GLY A 71 -17.52 -1.99 -27.49
C GLY A 71 -16.04 -2.37 -27.57
N SER A 72 -15.66 -3.10 -28.63
CA SER A 72 -14.28 -3.49 -28.91
C SER A 72 -13.58 -2.47 -29.80
N TYR A 73 -12.35 -2.10 -29.43
CA TYR A 73 -11.53 -1.10 -30.15
C TYR A 73 -10.19 -1.70 -30.57
N HIS A 74 -9.63 -1.25 -31.69
CA HIS A 74 -8.31 -1.67 -32.13
C HIS A 74 -7.22 -0.92 -31.37
N PHE A 75 -6.28 -1.65 -30.76
CA PHE A 75 -5.26 -1.05 -29.92
C PHE A 75 -4.40 -0.02 -30.66
N GLY A 76 -3.81 -0.37 -31.81
CA GLY A 76 -2.93 0.55 -32.54
C GLY A 76 -3.66 1.76 -33.09
N ASN A 77 -4.79 1.56 -33.76
CA ASN A 77 -5.46 2.64 -34.50
C ASN A 77 -6.31 3.56 -33.61
N ASP A 78 -6.99 3.02 -32.60
CA ASP A 78 -7.98 3.79 -31.82
C ASP A 78 -7.42 4.29 -30.48
N ILE A 79 -6.46 3.57 -29.89
CA ILE A 79 -5.89 3.88 -28.57
C ILE A 79 -4.48 4.47 -28.74
N CYS A 80 -3.58 3.77 -29.43
CA CYS A 80 -2.16 4.13 -29.50
C CYS A 80 -1.90 5.40 -30.33
N THR A 81 -2.64 5.65 -31.41
CA THR A 81 -2.53 6.88 -32.23
C THR A 81 -2.78 8.17 -31.44
N ARG A 82 -3.54 8.09 -30.35
CA ARG A 82 -3.84 9.26 -29.49
C ARG A 82 -2.62 9.74 -28.72
N ASN A 83 -1.57 8.92 -28.62
CA ASN A 83 -0.31 9.30 -27.97
C ASN A 83 0.88 9.01 -28.89
N ALA A 84 1.57 10.06 -29.36
CA ALA A 84 2.74 9.93 -30.23
C ALA A 84 3.86 9.07 -29.61
N LEU A 85 3.97 9.03 -28.27
CA LEU A 85 4.93 8.19 -27.57
C LEU A 85 4.65 6.69 -27.76
N CYS A 86 3.39 6.30 -27.90
CA CYS A 86 3.00 4.90 -28.04
C CYS A 86 3.50 4.29 -29.37
N THR A 87 3.43 5.06 -30.46
CA THR A 87 3.92 4.61 -31.77
C THR A 87 5.45 4.59 -31.86
N LEU A 88 6.14 5.40 -31.05
CA LEU A 88 7.60 5.58 -31.14
C LEU A 88 8.38 4.66 -30.19
N SER A 89 7.83 4.34 -29.02
CA SER A 89 8.53 3.67 -27.90
C SER A 89 9.18 2.33 -28.25
N ASN A 90 8.59 1.58 -29.19
CA ASN A 90 9.07 0.24 -29.58
C ASN A 90 9.71 0.20 -30.97
N VAL A 91 9.82 1.34 -31.67
CA VAL A 91 10.46 1.40 -33.00
C VAL A 91 11.94 1.03 -32.91
N LEU A 92 12.59 1.39 -31.80
CA LEU A 92 13.99 1.07 -31.55
C LEU A 92 14.28 -0.43 -31.62
N VAL A 93 13.39 -1.25 -31.06
CA VAL A 93 13.55 -2.70 -31.00
C VAL A 93 13.49 -3.30 -32.40
N GLN A 94 12.53 -2.84 -33.20
CA GLN A 94 12.38 -3.28 -34.60
C GLN A 94 13.61 -2.88 -35.44
N LEU A 95 14.02 -1.60 -35.37
CA LEU A 95 15.19 -1.11 -36.11
C LEU A 95 16.48 -1.84 -35.73
N PHE A 96 16.64 -2.15 -34.44
CA PHE A 96 17.81 -2.89 -33.98
C PHE A 96 17.84 -4.30 -34.54
N PHE A 97 16.75 -5.07 -34.44
CA PHE A 97 16.73 -6.43 -34.97
C PHE A 97 16.89 -6.46 -36.49
N ASP A 98 16.26 -5.54 -37.22
CA ASP A 98 16.43 -5.41 -38.66
C ASP A 98 17.90 -5.11 -39.02
N ALA A 99 18.54 -4.18 -38.31
CA ALA A 99 19.94 -3.84 -38.55
C ALA A 99 20.93 -4.94 -38.12
N TYR A 100 20.62 -5.69 -37.06
CA TYR A 100 21.48 -6.76 -36.54
C TYR A 100 21.48 -7.98 -37.47
N PHE A 101 20.31 -8.41 -37.97
CA PHE A 101 20.19 -9.61 -38.80
C PHE A 101 20.34 -9.35 -40.30
N SER A 102 20.13 -8.12 -40.79
CA SER A 102 20.28 -7.80 -42.21
C SER A 102 21.71 -7.36 -42.56
N GLU A 103 22.42 -8.19 -43.33
CA GLU A 103 23.77 -7.84 -43.80
C GLU A 103 23.82 -6.55 -44.62
N LYS A 104 22.74 -6.20 -45.33
CA LYS A 104 22.66 -4.98 -46.13
C LYS A 104 22.68 -3.73 -45.26
N LEU A 105 21.92 -3.75 -44.17
CA LEU A 105 21.82 -2.64 -43.23
C LEU A 105 23.09 -2.50 -42.38
N ARG A 106 23.72 -3.63 -42.03
CA ARG A 106 24.98 -3.65 -41.28
C ARG A 106 26.15 -2.98 -42.01
N LYS A 107 26.12 -2.95 -43.34
CA LYS A 107 27.16 -2.36 -44.21
C LYS A 107 26.87 -0.90 -44.60
N ASP A 108 25.71 -0.35 -44.24
CA ASP A 108 25.36 1.03 -44.56
C ASP A 108 26.09 2.00 -43.60
N PRO A 109 26.91 2.95 -44.09
CA PRO A 109 27.65 3.88 -43.22
C PRO A 109 26.73 4.84 -42.44
N ARG A 110 25.45 4.91 -42.77
CA ARG A 110 24.46 5.71 -42.04
C ARG A 110 23.91 4.99 -40.81
N ILE A 111 24.21 3.70 -40.65
CA ILE A 111 23.76 2.87 -39.52
C ILE A 111 24.99 2.46 -38.72
N GLU A 112 25.21 3.13 -37.59
CA GLU A 112 26.37 2.90 -36.74
C GLU A 112 25.88 2.50 -35.34
N LEU A 113 26.36 1.37 -34.84
CA LEU A 113 26.10 0.93 -33.48
C LEU A 113 27.34 1.13 -32.61
N HIS A 114 27.25 2.09 -31.70
CA HIS A 114 28.25 2.30 -30.64
C HIS A 114 27.53 2.21 -29.30
N TRP A 115 27.61 1.05 -28.64
CA TRP A 115 26.92 0.86 -27.36
C TRP A 115 27.26 2.00 -26.38
N PRO A 116 26.27 2.71 -25.79
CA PRO A 116 24.83 2.40 -25.69
C PRO A 116 23.91 3.08 -26.74
N ILE A 117 24.46 3.68 -27.78
CA ILE A 117 23.73 4.47 -28.78
C ILE A 117 23.68 3.73 -30.12
N LEU A 118 22.47 3.57 -30.66
CA LEU A 118 22.26 3.18 -32.05
C LEU A 118 22.00 4.44 -32.88
N LYS A 119 22.84 4.71 -33.86
CA LYS A 119 22.63 5.76 -34.85
C LYS A 119 22.00 5.15 -36.08
N PHE A 120 20.80 5.60 -36.41
CA PHE A 120 20.06 5.18 -37.59
C PHE A 120 19.81 6.44 -38.43
N PHE A 121 20.57 6.60 -39.51
CA PHE A 121 20.64 7.83 -40.30
C PHE A 121 21.09 9.03 -39.43
N GLU A 122 20.25 10.05 -39.29
CA GLU A 122 20.55 11.24 -38.46
C GLU A 122 20.09 11.07 -37.01
N ASN A 123 19.29 10.06 -36.72
CA ASN A 123 18.68 9.86 -35.41
C ASN A 123 19.60 9.01 -34.52
N LYS A 124 19.83 9.48 -33.29
CA LYS A 124 20.54 8.73 -32.25
C LYS A 124 19.51 8.22 -31.24
N MET A 125 19.51 6.91 -31.01
CA MET A 125 18.58 6.25 -30.10
C MET A 125 19.36 5.59 -28.96
N PHE A 126 18.87 5.76 -27.74
CA PHE A 126 19.50 5.23 -26.54
C PHE A 126 18.97 3.83 -26.25
N MET A 127 19.80 2.81 -26.46
CA MET A 127 19.43 1.39 -26.37
C MET A 127 19.02 0.88 -24.98
N PRO A 128 19.60 1.39 -23.87
CA PRO A 128 19.24 0.94 -22.52
C PRO A 128 17.79 1.24 -22.08
N THR A 129 16.96 1.88 -22.90
CA THR A 129 15.51 1.97 -22.65
C THR A 129 14.78 0.64 -22.91
N ASN A 130 15.29 -0.16 -23.84
CA ASN A 130 14.63 -1.38 -24.31
C ASN A 130 15.50 -2.64 -24.15
N PHE A 131 16.83 -2.52 -24.05
CA PHE A 131 17.72 -3.68 -23.94
C PHE A 131 18.47 -3.69 -22.61
N TYR A 132 18.33 -4.77 -21.85
CA TYR A 132 18.96 -4.96 -20.54
C TYR A 132 19.77 -6.25 -20.48
N GLY A 133 20.75 -6.27 -19.56
CA GLY A 133 21.67 -7.40 -19.39
C GLY A 133 22.55 -7.63 -20.62
N VAL A 134 23.04 -6.54 -21.22
CA VAL A 134 23.88 -6.59 -22.42
C VAL A 134 25.32 -6.89 -22.03
N GLU A 135 25.87 -7.97 -22.56
CA GLU A 135 27.28 -8.32 -22.43
C GLU A 135 28.03 -7.90 -23.70
N LEU A 136 29.20 -7.31 -23.52
CA LEU A 136 30.06 -6.86 -24.62
C LEU A 136 31.28 -7.78 -24.71
N ASN A 137 31.64 -8.16 -25.93
CA ASN A 137 32.84 -8.92 -26.18
C ASN A 137 34.06 -8.00 -26.09
N LYS A 138 34.84 -8.13 -25.01
CA LYS A 138 36.06 -7.33 -24.79
C LYS A 138 37.27 -8.01 -25.45
N THR A 139 37.23 -8.23 -26.76
CA THR A 139 38.43 -8.60 -27.51
C THR A 139 39.15 -7.33 -27.96
N GLU A 140 40.43 -7.21 -27.60
CA GLU A 140 41.30 -6.09 -27.97
C GLU A 140 41.37 -5.95 -29.50
N GLY A 141 40.56 -5.05 -30.06
CA GLY A 141 40.60 -4.69 -31.49
C GLY A 141 39.25 -4.52 -32.19
N ASN A 142 38.13 -4.96 -31.59
CA ASN A 142 36.80 -4.86 -32.22
C ASN A 142 35.76 -4.28 -31.24
N SER A 143 36.01 -3.07 -30.75
CA SER A 143 35.18 -2.38 -29.75
C SER A 143 33.91 -1.74 -30.30
N ASP A 144 33.75 -1.69 -31.62
CA ASP A 144 32.73 -0.88 -32.28
C ASP A 144 31.93 -1.69 -33.32
N GLY A 145 30.60 -1.48 -33.33
CA GLY A 145 29.69 -2.15 -34.26
C GLY A 145 28.83 -3.27 -33.65
N PHE A 146 28.03 -3.91 -34.50
CA PHE A 146 27.07 -4.95 -34.11
C PHE A 146 27.73 -6.23 -33.55
N ASP A 147 28.96 -6.52 -33.95
CA ASP A 147 29.73 -7.69 -33.50
C ASP A 147 30.31 -7.50 -32.08
N ALA A 148 30.24 -6.28 -31.51
CA ALA A 148 30.69 -5.99 -30.16
C ALA A 148 29.72 -6.52 -29.08
N ILE A 149 28.44 -6.77 -29.44
CA ILE A 149 27.43 -7.29 -28.49
C ILE A 149 27.49 -8.81 -28.49
N SER A 150 27.88 -9.41 -27.35
CA SER A 150 27.94 -10.87 -27.20
C SER A 150 26.59 -11.48 -26.82
N SER A 151 25.84 -10.84 -25.93
CA SER A 151 24.53 -11.34 -25.51
C SER A 151 23.61 -10.22 -25.04
N ILE A 152 22.30 -10.44 -25.21
CA ILE A 152 21.23 -9.62 -24.61
C ILE A 152 20.35 -10.57 -23.81
N GLN A 153 20.07 -10.25 -22.56
CA GLN A 153 19.27 -11.10 -21.68
C GLN A 153 17.78 -10.72 -21.67
N VAL A 154 17.45 -9.42 -21.68
CA VAL A 154 16.07 -8.95 -21.57
C VAL A 154 15.77 -7.90 -22.64
N VAL A 155 14.63 -8.05 -23.30
CA VAL A 155 14.05 -7.05 -24.20
C VAL A 155 12.80 -6.48 -23.56
N HIS A 156 12.73 -5.16 -23.44
CA HIS A 156 11.67 -4.42 -22.79
C HIS A 156 10.86 -3.65 -23.84
N LEU A 157 9.57 -3.95 -23.91
CA LEU A 157 8.60 -3.25 -24.76
C LEU A 157 7.73 -2.36 -23.88
N VAL A 158 7.59 -1.09 -24.25
CA VAL A 158 6.82 -0.11 -23.48
C VAL A 158 5.70 0.41 -24.36
N TYR A 159 4.46 0.29 -23.89
CA TYR A 159 3.28 0.80 -24.57
C TYR A 159 2.67 1.92 -23.72
N HIS A 160 2.74 3.15 -24.22
CA HIS A 160 2.10 4.29 -23.58
C HIS A 160 0.60 4.29 -23.91
N ILE A 161 -0.23 4.45 -22.90
CA ILE A 161 -1.68 4.36 -23.03
C ILE A 161 -2.28 5.73 -22.73
N ALA A 162 -3.09 6.23 -23.65
CA ALA A 162 -3.89 7.43 -23.46
C ALA A 162 -5.33 7.08 -23.10
N GLY A 163 -5.96 7.97 -22.33
CA GLY A 163 -7.39 7.92 -22.08
C GLY A 163 -8.20 8.13 -23.37
N THR A 164 -9.48 7.77 -23.31
CA THR A 164 -10.47 8.08 -24.35
C THR A 164 -11.36 9.24 -23.88
N GLU A 165 -12.22 9.77 -24.75
CA GLU A 165 -13.16 10.84 -24.36
C GLU A 165 -14.11 10.42 -23.22
N LYS A 166 -14.38 9.11 -23.08
CA LYS A 166 -15.31 8.57 -22.07
C LYS A 166 -14.64 7.88 -20.89
N TYR A 167 -13.43 7.35 -21.10
CA TYR A 167 -12.73 6.52 -20.12
C TYR A 167 -11.35 7.08 -19.82
N THR A 168 -10.96 7.04 -18.55
CA THR A 168 -9.64 7.49 -18.08
C THR A 168 -8.53 6.57 -18.60
N ALA A 169 -7.28 7.04 -18.61
CA ALA A 169 -6.16 6.21 -19.07
C ALA A 169 -5.91 5.00 -18.16
N GLU A 170 -6.32 5.10 -16.89
CA GLU A 170 -6.26 3.99 -15.94
C GLU A 170 -7.22 2.85 -16.33
N GLU A 171 -8.49 3.18 -16.63
CA GLU A 171 -9.50 2.20 -17.04
C GLU A 171 -9.14 1.51 -18.36
N VAL A 172 -8.68 2.30 -19.34
CA VAL A 172 -8.19 1.75 -20.62
C VAL A 172 -6.96 0.87 -20.38
N GLY A 173 -6.07 1.28 -19.49
CA GLY A 173 -4.89 0.50 -19.11
C GLY A 173 -5.22 -0.89 -18.57
N ILE A 174 -6.24 -0.99 -17.73
CA ILE A 174 -6.72 -2.27 -17.17
C ILE A 174 -7.25 -3.19 -18.28
N ALA A 175 -8.01 -2.64 -19.24
CA ALA A 175 -8.54 -3.41 -20.37
C ALA A 175 -7.42 -3.90 -21.29
N VAL A 176 -6.48 -3.02 -21.63
CA VAL A 176 -5.29 -3.36 -22.46
C VAL A 176 -4.47 -4.46 -21.79
N GLU A 177 -4.25 -4.36 -20.48
CA GLU A 177 -3.52 -5.37 -19.72
C GLU A 177 -4.19 -6.75 -19.82
N LYS A 178 -5.51 -6.82 -19.65
CA LYS A 178 -6.27 -8.07 -19.73
C LYS A 178 -6.12 -8.73 -21.10
N SER A 179 -6.31 -7.95 -22.18
CA SER A 179 -6.12 -8.45 -23.54
C SER A 179 -4.67 -8.87 -23.78
N LEU A 180 -3.70 -8.14 -23.25
CA LEU A 180 -2.28 -8.43 -23.44
C LEU A 180 -1.86 -9.73 -22.75
N LYS A 181 -2.36 -9.97 -21.53
CA LYS A 181 -2.16 -11.25 -20.83
C LYS A 181 -2.67 -12.44 -21.63
N GLN A 182 -3.82 -12.28 -22.29
CA GLN A 182 -4.37 -13.34 -23.16
C GLN A 182 -3.47 -13.62 -24.36
N VAL A 183 -2.99 -12.58 -25.05
CA VAL A 183 -2.09 -12.71 -26.21
C VAL A 183 -0.74 -13.31 -25.83
N LEU A 184 -0.20 -12.92 -24.67
CA LEU A 184 1.10 -13.41 -24.19
C LEU A 184 1.04 -14.87 -23.73
N ALA A 185 -0.09 -15.32 -23.17
CA ALA A 185 -0.28 -16.71 -22.76
C ALA A 185 -0.21 -17.69 -23.94
N GLU A 186 -0.65 -17.28 -25.14
CA GLU A 186 -0.56 -18.12 -26.35
C GLU A 186 0.89 -18.34 -26.83
N ARG A 187 1.84 -17.49 -26.42
CA ARG A 187 3.23 -17.48 -26.93
C ARG A 187 4.30 -17.86 -25.90
N GLU A 188 3.89 -18.47 -24.80
CA GLU A 188 4.74 -18.78 -23.64
C GLU A 188 5.85 -19.83 -23.92
N HIS A 189 5.73 -20.59 -25.01
CA HIS A 189 6.66 -21.68 -25.36
C HIS A 189 8.07 -21.20 -25.77
N LEU A 190 8.22 -19.97 -26.26
CA LEU A 190 9.51 -19.40 -26.70
C LEU A 190 9.98 -18.25 -25.81
N LEU A 191 9.05 -17.53 -25.20
CA LEU A 191 9.31 -16.28 -24.47
C LEU A 191 8.70 -16.38 -23.08
N ARG A 192 9.53 -16.15 -22.07
CA ARG A 192 9.06 -15.84 -20.73
C ARG A 192 8.80 -14.33 -20.68
N TYR A 193 7.61 -13.93 -20.23
CA TYR A 193 7.25 -12.53 -20.11
C TYR A 193 6.99 -12.15 -18.66
N SER A 194 7.25 -10.89 -18.34
CA SER A 194 6.79 -10.24 -17.12
C SER A 194 6.17 -8.90 -17.50
N LEU A 195 5.03 -8.58 -16.88
CA LEU A 195 4.24 -7.41 -17.24
C LEU A 195 4.20 -6.46 -16.05
N PHE A 196 4.47 -5.19 -16.32
CA PHE A 196 4.47 -4.12 -15.33
C PHE A 196 3.55 -3.00 -15.80
N SER A 197 2.63 -2.59 -14.94
CA SER A 197 1.79 -1.40 -15.17
C SER A 197 1.48 -0.74 -13.83
N LEU A 198 1.18 0.56 -13.88
CA LEU A 198 0.73 1.29 -12.69
C LEU A 198 -0.59 0.71 -12.13
N ALA A 199 -1.46 0.21 -13.02
CA ALA A 199 -2.70 -0.45 -12.66
C ALA A 199 -2.47 -1.76 -11.89
N ILE A 200 -1.51 -2.61 -12.33
CA ILE A 200 -1.13 -3.83 -11.60
C ILE A 200 -0.59 -3.49 -10.23
N LEU A 201 0.31 -2.51 -10.14
CA LEU A 201 0.89 -2.12 -8.87
C LEU A 201 -0.19 -1.69 -7.89
N LYS A 202 -1.15 -0.88 -8.33
CA LYS A 202 -2.30 -0.45 -7.51
C LYS A 202 -3.21 -1.62 -7.14
N ALA A 203 -3.50 -2.53 -8.07
CA ALA A 203 -4.32 -3.70 -7.83
C ALA A 203 -3.68 -4.66 -6.81
N GLU A 204 -2.39 -4.95 -6.92
CA GLU A 204 -1.65 -5.77 -5.97
C GLU A 204 -1.54 -5.11 -4.60
N MET A 205 -1.34 -3.79 -4.54
CA MET A 205 -1.38 -3.03 -3.28
C MET A 205 -2.76 -3.09 -2.61
N GLN A 206 -3.84 -3.00 -3.40
CA GLN A 206 -5.20 -3.13 -2.88
C GLN A 206 -5.48 -4.54 -2.38
N LYS A 207 -5.00 -5.56 -3.10
CA LYS A 207 -5.11 -6.96 -2.70
C LYS A 207 -4.42 -7.20 -1.35
N ASN A 208 -3.21 -6.67 -1.17
CA ASN A 208 -2.52 -6.71 0.13
C ASN A 208 -3.33 -6.02 1.23
N THR A 209 -3.91 -4.86 0.94
CA THR A 209 -4.78 -4.15 1.90
C THR A 209 -5.98 -5.01 2.32
N THR A 210 -6.65 -5.69 1.38
CA THR A 210 -7.76 -6.59 1.69
C THR A 210 -7.34 -7.81 2.51
N TYR A 211 -6.13 -8.35 2.28
CA TYR A 211 -5.59 -9.43 3.10
C TYR A 211 -5.20 -8.96 4.51
N THR A 212 -4.73 -7.72 4.67
CA THR A 212 -4.32 -7.18 5.98
C THR A 212 -5.52 -6.77 6.84
N LEU A 213 -6.63 -6.36 6.25
CA LEU A 213 -7.85 -5.90 6.95
C LEU A 213 -8.35 -6.86 8.07
N PRO A 214 -8.48 -8.18 7.87
CA PRO A 214 -8.90 -9.09 8.95
C PRO A 214 -7.90 -9.14 10.12
N TYR A 215 -6.60 -9.03 9.85
CA TYR A 215 -5.58 -8.99 10.91
C TYR A 215 -5.67 -7.70 11.74
N ILE A 216 -5.97 -6.56 11.11
CA ILE A 216 -6.22 -5.29 11.82
C ILE A 216 -7.44 -5.43 12.73
N SER A 217 -8.52 -6.08 12.27
CA SER A 217 -9.69 -6.33 13.11
C SER A 217 -9.34 -7.22 14.31
N LEU A 218 -8.53 -8.26 14.10
CA LEU A 218 -8.11 -9.17 15.18
C LEU A 218 -7.26 -8.44 16.22
N THR A 219 -6.31 -7.60 15.81
CA THR A 219 -5.45 -6.84 16.73
C THR A 219 -6.24 -5.80 17.52
N LEU A 220 -7.23 -5.14 16.91
CA LEU A 220 -8.14 -4.24 17.62
C LEU A 220 -8.95 -4.97 18.69
N ILE A 221 -9.51 -6.14 18.38
CA ILE A 221 -10.24 -6.95 19.36
C ILE A 221 -9.32 -7.37 20.51
N LEU A 222 -8.10 -7.82 20.20
CA LEU A 222 -7.11 -8.19 21.21
C LEU A 222 -6.79 -7.00 22.13
N LEU A 223 -6.56 -5.82 21.55
CA LEU A 223 -6.24 -4.60 22.30
C LEU A 223 -7.41 -4.14 23.19
N VAL A 224 -8.65 -4.19 22.70
CA VAL A 224 -9.85 -3.87 23.48
C VAL A 224 -10.08 -4.88 24.61
N THR A 225 -9.85 -6.16 24.34
CA THR A 225 -9.97 -7.20 25.38
C THR A 225 -8.87 -7.03 26.43
N PHE A 226 -7.63 -6.77 26.00
CA PHE A 226 -6.49 -6.57 26.87
C PHE A 226 -6.65 -5.33 27.77
N THR A 227 -7.14 -4.21 27.23
CA THR A 227 -7.47 -2.99 27.97
C THR A 227 -8.57 -3.19 28.99
N ALA A 228 -9.69 -3.79 28.59
CA ALA A 228 -10.77 -4.09 29.50
C ALA A 228 -10.32 -5.04 30.63
N CYS A 229 -9.56 -6.08 30.30
CA CYS A 229 -9.07 -7.07 31.26
C CYS A 229 -8.00 -6.49 32.22
N SER A 230 -7.05 -5.70 31.72
CA SER A 230 -5.98 -5.11 32.53
C SER A 230 -6.52 -4.09 33.54
N CYS A 231 -7.69 -3.51 33.29
CA CYS A 231 -8.37 -2.57 34.18
C CYS A 231 -9.32 -3.24 35.20
N LEU A 232 -9.40 -4.58 35.21
CA LEU A 232 -10.11 -5.34 36.23
C LEU A 232 -9.21 -5.47 37.47
N THR A 233 -9.69 -4.97 38.60
CA THR A 233 -9.11 -5.21 39.91
C THR A 233 -9.90 -6.32 40.61
N GLY A 234 -9.33 -6.97 41.64
CA GLY A 234 -10.05 -7.99 42.43
C GLY A 234 -11.36 -7.52 43.10
N ASP A 235 -11.60 -6.20 43.17
CA ASP A 235 -12.84 -5.62 43.66
C ASP A 235 -13.71 -5.05 42.52
N CYS A 236 -14.99 -5.44 42.49
CA CYS A 236 -15.97 -4.99 41.49
C CYS A 236 -16.37 -3.49 41.61
N ILE A 237 -15.91 -2.79 42.65
CA ILE A 237 -16.15 -1.34 42.82
C ILE A 237 -14.99 -0.54 42.21
N THR A 238 -13.75 -0.97 42.48
CA THR A 238 -12.53 -0.25 42.10
C THR A 238 -12.11 -0.52 40.67
N SER A 239 -12.56 -1.65 40.09
CA SER A 239 -12.35 -1.96 38.68
C SER A 239 -12.89 -0.84 37.78
N LYS A 240 -12.18 -0.57 36.69
CA LYS A 240 -12.52 0.50 35.72
C LYS A 240 -12.68 0.04 34.25
N PRO A 241 -13.33 -1.11 33.97
CA PRO A 241 -13.51 -1.57 32.60
C PRO A 241 -14.41 -0.64 31.78
N LEU A 242 -15.40 0.00 32.40
CA LEU A 242 -16.31 0.92 31.71
C LEU A 242 -15.58 2.21 31.29
N GLU A 243 -14.76 2.76 32.18
CA GLU A 243 -13.93 3.92 31.89
C GLU A 243 -12.93 3.58 30.78
N ALA A 244 -12.26 2.42 30.82
CA ALA A 244 -11.35 1.98 29.76
C ALA A 244 -12.05 1.88 28.38
N LEU A 245 -13.27 1.34 28.32
CA LEU A 245 -14.07 1.28 27.09
C LEU A 245 -14.47 2.67 26.58
N LEU A 246 -14.77 3.61 27.48
CA LEU A 246 -15.06 4.99 27.11
C LEU A 246 -13.82 5.75 26.64
N GLY A 247 -12.63 5.42 27.15
CA GLY A 247 -11.36 5.91 26.63
C GLY A 247 -11.09 5.44 25.20
N ILE A 248 -11.28 4.15 24.93
CA ILE A 248 -11.23 3.59 23.56
C ILE A 248 -12.23 4.29 22.62
N PHE A 249 -13.44 4.53 23.12
CA PHE A 249 -14.46 5.27 22.36
C PHE A 249 -14.03 6.71 22.06
N SER A 250 -13.37 7.39 23.01
CA SER A 250 -12.78 8.71 22.82
C SER A 250 -11.79 8.73 21.66
N SER A 251 -10.83 7.79 21.62
CA SER A 251 -9.86 7.70 20.53
C SER A 251 -10.52 7.38 19.18
N SER A 252 -11.58 6.58 19.19
CA SER A 252 -12.38 6.30 17.98
C SER A 252 -13.06 7.57 17.44
N LEU A 253 -13.60 8.42 18.33
CA LEU A 253 -14.17 9.71 17.96
C LEU A 253 -13.10 10.66 17.41
N ALA A 254 -11.88 10.66 17.97
CA ALA A 254 -10.77 11.48 17.49
C ALA A 254 -10.37 11.11 16.06
N ILE A 255 -10.25 9.82 15.76
CA ILE A 255 -9.98 9.31 14.41
C ILE A 255 -11.07 9.74 13.43
N GLY A 256 -12.35 9.56 13.81
CA GLY A 256 -13.48 9.98 12.99
C GLY A 256 -13.51 11.49 12.73
N SER A 257 -13.22 12.29 13.76
CA SER A 257 -13.19 13.76 13.67
C SER A 257 -12.05 14.25 12.78
N SER A 258 -10.86 13.66 12.90
CA SER A 258 -9.70 13.96 12.06
C SER A 258 -9.95 13.60 10.60
N ALA A 259 -10.43 12.38 10.35
CA ALA A 259 -10.75 11.94 8.99
C ALA A 259 -11.85 12.81 8.37
N GLY A 260 -12.92 13.10 9.12
CA GLY A 260 -14.01 13.96 8.67
C GLY A 260 -13.54 15.37 8.33
N LEU A 261 -12.69 15.98 9.17
CA LEU A 261 -12.13 17.31 8.92
C LEU A 261 -11.26 17.33 7.66
N LEU A 262 -10.35 16.38 7.50
CA LEU A 262 -9.43 16.34 6.36
C LEU A 262 -10.13 16.04 5.04
N LEU A 263 -11.11 15.15 5.05
CA LEU A 263 -11.95 14.89 3.87
C LEU A 263 -12.79 16.12 3.51
N MET A 264 -13.30 16.86 4.50
CA MET A 264 -14.02 18.12 4.26
C MET A 264 -13.11 19.21 3.68
N LEU A 265 -11.81 19.21 4.03
CA LEU A 265 -10.79 20.09 3.45
C LEU A 265 -10.29 19.63 2.06
N GLY A 266 -10.84 18.54 1.53
CA GLY A 266 -10.49 18.02 0.19
C GLY A 266 -9.17 17.27 0.11
N VAL A 267 -8.63 16.78 1.24
CA VAL A 267 -7.42 15.96 1.23
C VAL A 267 -7.75 14.55 0.67
N PRO A 268 -7.05 14.07 -0.36
CA PRO A 268 -7.38 12.80 -1.00
C PRO A 268 -7.08 11.60 -0.08
N PHE A 269 -7.98 10.62 -0.08
CA PHE A 269 -7.78 9.36 0.63
C PHE A 269 -6.94 8.40 -0.21
N ILE A 270 -5.74 8.07 0.27
CA ILE A 270 -4.80 7.15 -0.39
C ILE A 270 -4.76 5.81 0.36
N HIS A 271 -4.33 4.73 -0.32
CA HIS A 271 -4.27 3.39 0.30
C HIS A 271 -3.45 3.33 1.59
N GLN A 272 -2.37 4.11 1.68
CA GLN A 272 -1.54 4.20 2.88
C GLN A 272 -2.27 4.80 4.09
N VAL A 273 -3.35 5.59 3.88
CA VAL A 273 -4.16 6.14 4.98
C VAL A 273 -4.98 5.05 5.67
N THR A 274 -5.17 3.89 5.03
CA THR A 274 -5.91 2.74 5.61
C THR A 274 -5.30 2.25 6.92
N VAL A 275 -3.99 2.41 7.14
CA VAL A 275 -3.33 2.01 8.40
C VAL A 275 -3.36 3.10 9.48
N VAL A 276 -3.76 4.33 9.14
CA VAL A 276 -3.80 5.45 10.10
C VAL A 276 -4.72 5.18 11.29
N PRO A 277 -5.95 4.65 11.12
CA PRO A 277 -6.81 4.34 12.26
C PRO A 277 -6.14 3.43 13.27
N PHE A 278 -5.39 2.42 12.83
CA PHE A 278 -4.68 1.52 13.74
C PHE A 278 -3.59 2.24 14.54
N LEU A 279 -2.78 3.06 13.88
CA LEU A 279 -1.70 3.81 14.55
C LEU A 279 -2.26 4.86 15.51
N ALA A 280 -3.25 5.65 15.07
CA ALA A 280 -3.89 6.67 15.91
C ALA A 280 -4.62 6.04 17.10
N PHE A 281 -5.26 4.89 16.90
CA PHE A 281 -5.91 4.15 17.98
C PHE A 281 -4.90 3.64 19.02
N ALA A 282 -3.73 3.16 18.58
CA ALA A 282 -2.67 2.74 19.50
C ALA A 282 -2.17 3.90 20.39
N ILE A 283 -2.01 5.10 19.82
CA ILE A 283 -1.62 6.31 20.57
C ILE A 283 -2.69 6.67 21.60
N GLY A 284 -3.96 6.75 21.21
CA GLY A 284 -5.02 7.15 22.14
C GLY A 284 -5.34 6.12 23.23
N VAL A 285 -5.14 4.83 22.94
CA VAL A 285 -5.21 3.77 23.97
C VAL A 285 -4.07 3.90 24.98
N ASP A 286 -2.85 4.25 24.55
CA ASP A 286 -1.71 4.52 25.44
C ASP A 286 -2.04 5.66 26.41
N ASP A 287 -2.55 6.78 25.89
CA ASP A 287 -2.97 7.93 26.71
C ASP A 287 -4.07 7.56 27.72
N THR A 288 -5.00 6.68 27.32
CA THR A 288 -6.04 6.13 28.21
C THR A 288 -5.43 5.33 29.35
N TYR A 289 -4.43 4.50 29.06
CA TYR A 289 -3.72 3.72 30.08
C TYR A 289 -2.91 4.58 31.04
N VAL A 290 -2.17 5.57 30.52
CA VAL A 290 -1.36 6.47 31.34
C VAL A 290 -2.24 7.19 32.37
N MET A 291 -3.41 7.69 31.93
CA MET A 291 -4.37 8.35 32.82
C MET A 291 -5.01 7.38 33.83
N LEU A 292 -5.36 6.17 33.42
CA LEU A 292 -5.89 5.14 34.33
C LEU A 292 -4.84 4.68 35.35
N GLY A 293 -3.58 4.54 34.94
CA GLY A 293 -2.45 4.21 35.81
C GLY A 293 -2.23 5.29 36.87
N ALA A 294 -2.11 6.55 36.46
CA ALA A 294 -1.99 7.67 37.38
C ALA A 294 -3.17 7.76 38.36
N TRP A 295 -4.40 7.38 37.93
CA TRP A 295 -5.53 7.27 38.86
C TRP A 295 -5.37 6.16 39.89
N GLN A 296 -4.87 5.00 39.48
CA GLN A 296 -4.65 3.86 40.38
C GLN A 296 -3.56 4.16 41.42
N ASP A 297 -2.56 4.96 41.07
CA ASP A 297 -1.48 5.37 41.97
C ASP A 297 -1.92 6.41 43.01
N THR A 298 -3.04 7.10 42.78
CA THR A 298 -3.58 8.02 43.80
C THR A 298 -4.11 7.30 45.04
N LYS A 299 -3.93 7.93 46.20
CA LYS A 299 -4.46 7.42 47.48
C LYS A 299 -5.99 7.37 47.46
N ARG A 300 -6.56 6.19 47.70
CA ARG A 300 -8.02 5.94 47.70
C ARG A 300 -8.82 6.71 48.74
N ASN A 301 -8.17 7.18 49.80
CA ASN A 301 -8.83 7.93 50.90
C ASN A 301 -9.10 9.40 50.57
N LEU A 302 -8.59 9.89 49.43
CA LEU A 302 -8.78 11.27 48.99
C LEU A 302 -10.15 11.43 48.30
N SER A 303 -10.69 12.64 48.30
CA SER A 303 -11.92 12.93 47.55
C SER A 303 -11.71 12.71 46.04
N PRO A 304 -12.76 12.34 45.29
CA PRO A 304 -12.66 12.14 43.84
C PRO A 304 -12.07 13.35 43.10
N GLU A 305 -12.39 14.56 43.54
CA GLU A 305 -11.87 15.81 42.96
C GLU A 305 -10.36 15.92 43.15
N LYS A 306 -9.87 15.60 44.36
CA LYS A 306 -8.43 15.67 44.65
C LYS A 306 -7.66 14.56 43.95
N ARG A 307 -8.25 13.36 43.82
CA ARG A 307 -7.66 12.26 43.03
C ARG A 307 -7.55 12.66 41.56
N MET A 308 -8.61 13.18 40.96
CA MET A 308 -8.59 13.64 39.57
C MET A 308 -7.53 14.73 39.35
N ALA A 309 -7.41 15.69 40.26
CA ALA A 309 -6.41 16.75 40.16
C ALA A 309 -4.98 16.18 40.17
N LEU A 310 -4.67 15.25 41.07
CA LEU A 310 -3.35 14.60 41.13
C LEU A 310 -3.07 13.74 39.91
N SER A 311 -4.06 12.97 39.44
CA SER A 311 -3.93 12.16 38.23
C SER A 311 -3.71 13.02 36.99
N LEU A 312 -4.40 14.15 36.86
CA LEU A 312 -4.23 15.06 35.74
C LEU A 312 -2.90 15.82 35.80
N GLU A 313 -2.40 16.13 37.00
CA GLU A 313 -1.09 16.74 37.19
C GLU A 313 0.03 15.82 36.64
N GLU A 314 -0.04 14.53 36.97
CA GLU A 314 0.94 13.53 36.54
C GLU A 314 0.69 13.05 35.10
N ALA A 315 -0.44 12.42 34.81
CA ALA A 315 -0.73 11.88 33.49
C ALA A 315 -0.97 12.97 32.45
N GLY A 316 -1.63 14.07 32.80
CA GLY A 316 -1.92 15.15 31.85
C GLY A 316 -0.64 15.82 31.35
N SER A 317 0.38 16.00 32.19
CA SER A 317 1.67 16.52 31.76
C SER A 317 2.41 15.55 30.84
N ALA A 318 2.41 14.26 31.16
CA ALA A 318 2.99 13.21 30.32
C ALA A 318 2.31 13.14 28.92
N ILE A 319 0.98 13.06 28.90
CA ILE A 319 0.14 13.02 27.68
C ILE A 319 0.36 14.27 26.83
N THR A 320 0.45 15.45 27.45
CA THR A 320 0.71 16.70 26.71
C THR A 320 2.05 16.65 25.99
N VAL A 321 3.10 16.16 26.64
CA VAL A 321 4.44 16.06 26.05
C VAL A 321 4.45 15.05 24.91
N THR A 322 3.88 13.86 25.09
CA THR A 322 3.81 12.82 24.04
C THR A 322 2.97 13.27 22.85
N SER A 323 1.81 13.89 23.10
CA SER A 323 0.92 14.43 22.07
C SER A 323 1.57 15.57 21.29
N LEU A 324 2.19 16.54 21.99
CA LEU A 324 2.85 17.67 21.34
C LEU A 324 4.04 17.22 20.50
N THR A 325 4.88 16.32 21.03
CA THR A 325 6.03 15.79 20.28
C THR A 325 5.58 14.98 19.06
N SER A 326 4.53 14.17 19.20
CA SER A 326 3.93 13.43 18.09
C SER A 326 3.34 14.35 17.02
N PHE A 327 2.56 15.35 17.43
CA PHE A 327 1.99 16.36 16.52
C PHE A 327 3.08 17.10 15.75
N LEU A 328 4.16 17.51 16.42
CA LEU A 328 5.28 18.19 15.75
C LEU A 328 6.04 17.25 14.80
N SER A 329 6.29 16.00 15.22
CA SER A 329 6.99 15.00 14.41
C SER A 329 6.22 14.69 13.12
N PHE A 330 4.93 14.36 13.23
CA PHE A 330 4.06 14.15 12.07
C PHE A 330 3.83 15.44 11.29
N GLY A 331 3.78 16.59 11.98
CA GLY A 331 3.72 17.92 11.38
C GLY A 331 4.89 18.19 10.43
N ILE A 332 6.11 17.88 10.83
CA ILE A 332 7.30 17.97 9.97
C ILE A 332 7.17 17.01 8.78
N GLY A 333 6.64 15.81 9.00
CA GLY A 333 6.38 14.82 7.94
C GLY A 333 5.42 15.31 6.84
N THR A 334 4.55 16.29 7.14
CA THR A 334 3.67 16.89 6.14
C THR A 334 4.41 17.66 5.04
N PHE A 335 5.64 18.11 5.29
CA PHE A 335 6.50 18.79 4.31
C PHE A 335 7.32 17.83 3.44
N SER A 336 7.12 16.52 3.57
CA SER A 336 7.82 15.53 2.75
C SER A 336 7.56 15.73 1.26
N ALA A 337 8.62 15.58 0.44
CA ALA A 337 8.54 15.66 -1.01
C ALA A 337 7.70 14.53 -1.63
N THR A 338 7.56 13.41 -0.92
CA THR A 338 6.75 12.26 -1.35
C THR A 338 5.28 12.50 -0.98
N PRO A 339 4.36 12.68 -1.95
CA PRO A 339 2.97 13.05 -1.67
C PRO A 339 2.24 12.05 -0.77
N ALA A 340 2.51 10.76 -0.94
CA ALA A 340 1.90 9.71 -0.12
C ALA A 340 2.25 9.86 1.38
N ILE A 341 3.51 10.20 1.69
CA ILE A 341 3.98 10.40 3.06
C ILE A 341 3.40 11.70 3.62
N SER A 342 3.39 12.78 2.83
CA SER A 342 2.81 14.06 3.24
C SER A 342 1.34 13.92 3.66
N ILE A 343 0.52 13.24 2.84
CA ILE A 343 -0.89 13.00 3.14
C ILE A 343 -1.05 12.12 4.39
N PHE A 344 -0.31 11.01 4.47
CA PHE A 344 -0.32 10.12 5.63
C PHE A 344 -0.03 10.86 6.94
N CYS A 345 1.03 11.69 6.95
CA CYS A 345 1.42 12.49 8.09
C CYS A 345 0.37 13.53 8.49
N LYS A 346 -0.33 14.15 7.52
CA LYS A 346 -1.44 15.08 7.82
C LYS A 346 -2.56 14.39 8.59
N PHE A 347 -2.95 13.19 8.16
CA PHE A 347 -3.99 12.40 8.83
C PHE A 347 -3.64 12.07 10.28
N ILE A 348 -2.40 11.67 10.54
CA ILE A 348 -1.98 11.32 11.91
C ILE A 348 -1.81 12.57 12.77
N ALA A 349 -1.20 13.64 12.25
CA ALA A 349 -1.01 14.87 13.02
C ALA A 349 -2.34 15.42 13.54
N ILE A 350 -3.35 15.51 12.67
CA ILE A 350 -4.69 15.96 13.07
C ILE A 350 -5.38 14.95 13.98
N ALA A 351 -5.18 13.64 13.79
CA ALA A 351 -5.74 12.62 14.69
C ALA A 351 -5.19 12.74 16.11
N VAL A 352 -3.87 12.89 16.27
CA VAL A 352 -3.21 13.11 17.56
C VAL A 352 -3.70 14.39 18.23
N LEU A 353 -3.90 15.46 17.46
CA LEU A 353 -4.42 16.71 18.00
C LEU A 353 -5.84 16.56 18.57
N PHE A 354 -6.74 15.90 17.83
CA PHE A 354 -8.10 15.62 18.33
C PHE A 354 -8.08 14.65 19.52
N ASP A 355 -7.23 13.64 19.49
CA ASP A 355 -7.08 12.66 20.56
C ASP A 355 -6.65 13.35 21.86
N TYR A 356 -5.62 14.22 21.80
CA TYR A 356 -5.21 15.05 22.93
C TYR A 356 -6.36 15.90 23.50
N ILE A 357 -7.10 16.61 22.63
CA ILE A 357 -8.23 17.45 23.06
C ILE A 357 -9.30 16.60 23.76
N TYR A 358 -9.67 15.46 23.19
CA TYR A 358 -10.68 14.58 23.80
C TYR A 358 -10.17 13.90 25.07
N GLN A 359 -8.87 13.63 25.17
CA GLN A 359 -8.28 13.02 26.35
C GLN A 359 -8.33 13.95 27.57
N ILE A 360 -7.94 15.22 27.40
CA ILE A 360 -7.94 16.19 28.50
C ILE A 360 -9.34 16.73 28.84
N THR A 361 -10.32 16.61 27.93
CA THR A 361 -11.68 17.12 28.14
C THR A 361 -12.66 15.98 28.43
N PHE A 362 -13.00 15.19 27.41
CA PHE A 362 -14.00 14.13 27.47
C PHE A 362 -13.55 13.00 28.41
N PHE A 363 -12.35 12.45 28.20
CA PHE A 363 -11.90 11.32 29.02
C PHE A 363 -11.61 11.73 30.46
N ALA A 364 -11.02 12.90 30.69
CA ALA A 364 -10.87 13.46 32.03
C ALA A 364 -12.22 13.62 32.76
N ALA A 365 -13.28 14.05 32.05
CA ALA A 365 -14.62 14.13 32.62
C ALA A 365 -15.19 12.73 32.96
N VAL A 366 -15.00 11.74 32.08
CA VAL A 366 -15.36 10.33 32.34
C VAL A 366 -14.65 9.82 33.59
N MET A 367 -13.36 10.11 33.75
CA MET A 367 -12.57 9.74 34.93
C MET A 367 -13.09 10.39 36.21
N ALA A 368 -13.44 11.68 36.17
CA ALA A 368 -14.04 12.38 37.31
C ALA A 368 -15.39 11.75 37.73
N LEU A 369 -16.24 11.39 36.76
CA LEU A 369 -17.50 10.69 37.01
C LEU A 369 -17.26 9.27 37.55
N GLY A 370 -16.29 8.54 36.99
CA GLY A 370 -15.86 7.23 37.48
C GLY A 370 -15.33 7.27 38.91
N GLY A 371 -14.64 8.35 39.30
CA GLY A 371 -14.22 8.60 40.67
C GLY A 371 -15.38 8.83 41.64
N ARG A 372 -16.39 9.61 41.22
CA ARG A 372 -17.62 9.79 42.01
C ARG A 372 -18.41 8.49 42.16
N ARG A 373 -18.49 7.69 41.10
CA ARG A 373 -19.08 6.34 41.11
C ARG A 373 -18.37 5.42 42.11
N GLU A 374 -17.04 5.41 42.10
CA GLU A 374 -16.20 4.63 43.01
C GLU A 374 -16.46 5.05 44.47
N ALA A 375 -16.49 6.36 44.76
CA ALA A 375 -16.78 6.88 46.09
C ALA A 375 -18.20 6.57 46.59
N ALA A 376 -19.19 6.48 45.69
CA ALA A 376 -20.56 6.07 46.03
C ALA A 376 -20.70 4.56 46.31
N GLY A 377 -19.68 3.75 45.99
CA GLY A 377 -19.70 2.29 46.15
C GLY A 377 -20.53 1.56 45.09
N HIS A 378 -20.67 2.16 43.90
CA HIS A 378 -21.38 1.55 42.78
C HIS A 378 -20.50 0.55 42.03
N HIS A 379 -21.11 -0.53 41.56
CA HIS A 379 -20.50 -1.57 40.75
C HIS A 379 -19.94 -0.99 39.44
N CYS A 380 -18.78 -1.49 39.02
CA CYS A 380 -18.02 -0.95 37.88
C CYS A 380 -18.75 -1.04 36.52
N VAL A 381 -19.47 -2.13 36.26
CA VAL A 381 -20.23 -2.32 35.01
C VAL A 381 -21.71 -1.91 35.14
N PHE A 382 -22.44 -2.50 36.09
CA PHE A 382 -23.90 -2.31 36.21
C PHE A 382 -24.33 -1.02 36.93
N LEU A 383 -23.39 -0.23 37.45
CA LEU A 383 -23.65 0.99 38.24
C LEU A 383 -24.53 0.79 39.49
N TRP A 384 -24.84 -0.45 39.85
CA TRP A 384 -25.64 -0.79 41.03
C TRP A 384 -24.86 -0.60 42.31
N ARG A 385 -25.49 -0.06 43.35
CA ARG A 385 -24.87 0.09 44.67
C ARG A 385 -24.64 -1.29 45.29
N ARG A 386 -23.40 -1.58 45.69
CA ARG A 386 -23.12 -2.80 46.47
C ARG A 386 -23.90 -2.71 47.78
N MET A 387 -24.72 -3.72 48.09
CA MET A 387 -25.40 -3.77 49.38
C MET A 387 -24.36 -3.72 50.51
N PRO A 388 -24.56 -2.90 51.56
CA PRO A 388 -23.67 -2.85 52.70
C PRO A 388 -23.60 -4.23 53.37
N LYS A 389 -22.41 -4.62 53.86
CA LYS A 389 -22.17 -5.93 54.48
C LYS A 389 -23.14 -6.24 55.61
N GLU A 390 -23.61 -5.21 56.33
CA GLU A 390 -24.61 -5.33 57.40
C GLU A 390 -26.00 -5.73 56.88
N GLN A 391 -26.40 -5.27 55.69
CA GLN A 391 -27.65 -5.68 55.06
C GLN A 391 -27.55 -7.08 54.46
N ILE A 392 -26.39 -7.47 53.92
CA ILE A 392 -26.12 -8.85 53.46
C ILE A 392 -26.19 -9.81 54.65
N CYS A 393 -25.57 -9.46 55.78
CA CYS A 393 -25.62 -10.25 57.01
C CYS A 393 -27.06 -10.34 57.56
N LYS A 394 -27.82 -9.24 57.56
CA LYS A 394 -29.25 -9.25 57.93
C LYS A 394 -30.10 -10.11 56.99
N ILE A 395 -29.84 -10.09 55.68
CA ILE A 395 -30.56 -10.90 54.69
C ILE A 395 -30.19 -12.39 54.85
N GLN A 396 -28.92 -12.72 55.07
CA GLN A 396 -28.49 -14.11 55.36
C GLN A 396 -29.10 -14.63 56.66
N ILE A 397 -29.14 -13.81 57.72
CA ILE A 397 -29.79 -14.14 58.98
C ILE A 397 -31.31 -14.31 58.80
N HIS A 398 -31.95 -13.45 57.99
CA HIS A 398 -33.38 -13.55 57.70
C HIS A 398 -33.71 -14.81 56.86
N PHE A 399 -32.86 -15.17 55.89
CA PHE A 399 -32.98 -16.41 55.13
C PHE A 399 -32.76 -17.65 56.01
N LEU A 400 -31.84 -17.59 56.97
CA LEU A 400 -31.63 -18.64 57.98
C LEU A 400 -32.82 -18.76 58.94
N LEU A 401 -33.39 -17.65 59.40
CA LEU A 401 -34.57 -17.61 60.27
C LEU A 401 -35.83 -18.14 59.59
N ILE A 402 -36.06 -17.81 58.31
CA ILE A 402 -37.18 -18.35 57.52
C ILE A 402 -37.04 -19.86 57.31
N ARG A 403 -35.81 -20.39 57.27
CA ARG A 403 -35.53 -21.83 57.15
C ARG A 403 -35.68 -22.60 58.48
N PHE A 404 -35.73 -21.89 59.61
CA PHE A 404 -35.87 -22.46 60.96
C PHE A 404 -37.26 -22.28 61.58
N LEU A 405 -38.19 -21.60 60.91
CA LEU A 405 -39.60 -21.63 61.30
C LEU A 405 -40.21 -22.97 60.85
N PRO A 406 -40.63 -23.85 61.76
CA PRO A 406 -41.33 -25.06 61.38
C PRO A 406 -42.64 -24.65 60.69
N SER A 407 -42.88 -25.18 59.49
CA SER A 407 -44.22 -25.24 58.94
C SER A 407 -45.08 -25.96 59.97
N SER A 408 -46.09 -25.25 60.48
CA SER A 408 -47.20 -25.69 61.33
C SER A 408 -47.52 -27.18 61.29
#